data_AF-A0A7E5WAC2-F1
#
_entry.id   AF-A0A7E5WAC2-F1
#
_cell.length_a   1.000
_cell.length_b   1.000
_cell.length_c   1.000
_cell.angle_alpha   90.00
_cell.angle_beta   90.00
_cell.angle_gamma   90.00
#
_symmetry.space_group_name_H-M   'P 1'
#
loop_
_entity.id
_entity.type
_entity.pdbx_description
1 polymer ?
#
loop_
_entity_poly.entity_id
_entity_poly.type
_entity_poly.pdbx_seq_one_letter_code
_entity_poly.pdbx_strand_id
1 'polypeptide(L)'
;MSSKLSASEQISRLRPSQSPIAISLSRCPQWSSLDPLSFQGYWDNEVNGILLNNGSTAYFTFESEVRPILRGGPLLGEYIFEQMHFHWSVDDFSGCEHLLDGQGYAAECHFVHYNSKYESMEAAVGHPDGLAVVGFLLEAVDIPNPRFDRLVEGFEFIKKSEHSVRVTSESLSWMDSDDLQEGNYVTYKGSLTTPPYTECVTWIIYEKPVQIGTEQLGLLRQLEGPDSIPIERNVRPTQRHPPGHSVIYVKQVKSKL
;
A
#
# COMPACT_ATOMS: atom_id res chain seq x y z
N MET A 1 30.90 10.32 23.45
CA MET A 1 29.64 10.98 23.03
C MET A 1 28.80 9.91 22.37
N SER A 2 27.67 9.52 22.95
CA SER A 2 26.76 8.54 22.33
C SER A 2 26.02 9.24 21.19
N SER A 3 26.27 8.85 19.94
CA SER A 3 25.52 9.37 18.79
C SER A 3 24.07 8.90 18.91
N LYS A 4 23.12 9.84 19.01
CA LYS A 4 21.69 9.49 18.91
C LYS A 4 21.43 8.93 17.51
N LEU A 5 20.80 7.76 17.45
CA LEU A 5 20.36 7.14 16.20
C LEU A 5 19.32 8.04 15.51
N SER A 6 19.31 8.02 14.18
CA SER A 6 18.26 8.67 13.40
C SER A 6 16.89 8.05 13.71
N ALA A 7 15.81 8.76 13.36
CA ALA A 7 14.46 8.24 13.52
C ALA A 7 14.26 6.96 12.68
N SER A 8 14.67 6.95 11.41
CA SER A 8 14.58 5.75 10.55
C SER A 8 15.37 4.55 11.11
N GLU A 9 16.55 4.79 11.71
CA GLU A 9 17.33 3.75 12.39
C GLU A 9 16.60 3.20 13.62
N GLN A 10 15.88 4.04 14.38
CA GLN A 10 15.07 3.59 15.50
C GLN A 10 13.88 2.74 15.04
N ILE A 11 13.22 3.10 13.93
CA ILE A 11 12.12 2.29 13.35
C ILE A 11 12.61 0.93 12.86
N SER A 12 13.80 0.89 12.25
CA SER A 12 14.39 -0.37 11.75
C SER A 12 14.59 -1.43 12.84
N ARG A 13 14.67 -1.00 14.11
CA ARG A 13 14.87 -1.87 15.29
C ARG A 13 13.56 -2.25 15.98
N LEU A 14 12.41 -1.81 15.48
CA LEU A 14 11.12 -2.22 16.02
C LEU A 14 10.93 -3.72 15.86
N ARG A 15 10.27 -4.32 16.85
CA ARG A 15 10.01 -5.76 16.84
C ARG A 15 8.90 -6.07 15.83
N PRO A 16 9.15 -6.92 14.83
CA PRO A 16 8.14 -7.26 13.85
C PRO A 16 7.01 -8.10 14.47
N SER A 17 5.88 -8.14 13.78
CA SER A 17 4.68 -8.86 14.17
C SER A 17 3.78 -9.13 12.95
N GLN A 18 2.71 -9.90 13.14
CA GLN A 18 1.77 -10.20 12.06
C GLN A 18 0.88 -9.00 11.68
N SER A 19 0.64 -8.83 10.38
CA SER A 19 -0.24 -7.82 9.77
C SER A 19 -1.51 -8.45 9.16
N PRO A 20 -2.60 -7.71 8.92
CA PRO A 20 -2.84 -6.30 9.22
C PRO A 20 -3.27 -6.08 10.68
N ILE A 21 -3.44 -4.82 11.09
CA ILE A 21 -3.57 -4.46 12.50
C ILE A 21 -4.59 -3.31 12.68
N ALA A 22 -5.22 -3.25 13.84
CA ALA A 22 -6.03 -2.09 14.24
C ALA A 22 -5.18 -1.07 14.98
N ILE A 23 -5.19 0.18 14.53
CA ILE A 23 -4.27 1.23 14.97
C ILE A 23 -5.07 2.35 15.63
N SER A 24 -4.76 2.66 16.89
CA SER A 24 -5.29 3.87 17.54
C SER A 24 -4.29 5.00 17.36
N LEU A 25 -4.58 5.97 16.49
CA LEU A 25 -3.64 7.04 16.12
C LEU A 25 -3.24 7.86 17.35
N SER A 26 -4.22 8.20 18.18
CA SER A 26 -4.04 8.94 19.44
C SER A 26 -3.12 8.25 20.46
N ARG A 27 -2.90 6.94 20.33
CA ARG A 27 -2.04 6.14 21.22
C ARG A 27 -0.64 5.92 20.66
N CYS A 28 -0.40 6.26 19.41
CA CYS A 28 0.88 6.10 18.77
C CYS A 28 1.84 7.21 19.23
N PRO A 29 3.09 6.90 19.58
CA PRO A 29 4.13 7.92 19.69
C PRO A 29 4.21 8.72 18.38
N GLN A 30 4.16 10.04 18.49
CA GLN A 30 4.21 10.93 17.32
C GLN A 30 5.64 11.36 17.02
N TRP A 31 6.06 11.19 15.77
CA TRP A 31 7.32 11.68 15.24
C TRP A 31 7.10 12.66 14.10
N SER A 32 7.87 13.75 14.07
CA SER A 32 7.70 14.83 13.07
C SER A 32 9.02 15.25 12.41
N SER A 33 10.04 14.41 12.48
CA SER A 33 11.40 14.70 11.99
C SER A 33 11.84 13.78 10.86
N LEU A 34 10.94 12.92 10.37
CA LEU A 34 11.21 12.10 9.21
C LEU A 34 10.98 12.92 7.95
N ASP A 35 11.86 12.77 6.96
CA ASP A 35 11.65 13.33 5.64
C ASP A 35 10.36 12.75 5.02
N PRO A 36 9.68 13.48 4.13
CA PRO A 36 8.56 12.95 3.36
C PRO A 36 8.94 11.70 2.56
N LEU A 37 7.94 10.88 2.24
CA LEU A 37 8.13 9.79 1.29
C LEU A 37 8.27 10.36 -0.12
N SER A 38 9.23 9.84 -0.87
CA SER A 38 9.48 10.22 -2.26
C SER A 38 9.12 9.05 -3.17
N PHE A 39 8.12 9.27 -4.01
CA PHE A 39 7.67 8.35 -5.05
C PHE A 39 8.24 8.82 -6.38
N GLN A 40 9.18 8.06 -6.96
CA GLN A 40 9.84 8.42 -8.21
C GLN A 40 9.42 7.49 -9.34
N GLY A 41 8.87 8.04 -10.42
CA GLY A 41 8.61 7.30 -11.65
C GLY A 41 7.39 6.40 -11.59
N TYR A 42 6.32 6.76 -10.86
CA TYR A 42 5.10 5.94 -10.75
C TYR A 42 4.06 6.30 -11.81
N TRP A 43 3.81 7.59 -12.05
CA TRP A 43 2.78 8.04 -12.98
C TRP A 43 3.35 8.82 -14.18
N ASP A 44 4.58 9.30 -14.08
CA ASP A 44 5.19 10.34 -14.93
C ASP A 44 6.28 9.83 -15.88
N ASN A 45 6.37 8.51 -16.10
CA ASN A 45 7.45 7.88 -16.87
C ASN A 45 7.04 7.37 -18.27
N GLU A 46 5.75 7.45 -18.63
CA GLU A 46 5.17 6.92 -19.88
C GLU A 46 5.46 5.42 -20.13
N VAL A 47 5.80 4.68 -19.09
CA VAL A 47 6.12 3.25 -19.17
C VAL A 47 4.84 2.43 -19.18
N ASN A 48 4.86 1.31 -19.90
CA ASN A 48 3.75 0.38 -19.93
C ASN A 48 3.75 -0.53 -18.71
N GLY A 49 2.55 -0.90 -18.29
CA GLY A 49 2.31 -1.88 -17.25
C GLY A 49 1.27 -2.91 -17.69
N ILE A 50 1.14 -3.95 -16.87
CA ILE A 50 0.11 -4.96 -17.02
C ILE A 50 -0.79 -4.84 -15.81
N LEU A 51 -2.08 -4.67 -16.07
CA LEU A 51 -3.15 -4.86 -15.11
C LEU A 51 -3.77 -6.23 -15.35
N LEU A 52 -3.88 -7.07 -14.33
CA LEU A 52 -4.39 -8.43 -14.45
C LEU A 52 -5.18 -8.85 -13.22
N ASN A 53 -6.12 -9.76 -13.40
CA ASN A 53 -6.79 -10.45 -12.31
C ASN A 53 -6.12 -11.82 -12.11
N ASN A 54 -5.40 -12.00 -11.01
CA ASN A 54 -4.66 -13.24 -10.72
C ASN A 54 -5.53 -14.31 -10.00
N GLY A 55 -6.84 -14.17 -10.09
CA GLY A 55 -7.82 -15.00 -9.41
C GLY A 55 -8.06 -14.65 -7.94
N SER A 56 -7.25 -13.76 -7.36
CA SER A 56 -7.37 -13.35 -5.94
C SER A 56 -7.51 -11.84 -5.76
N THR A 57 -6.93 -11.05 -6.67
CA THR A 57 -6.94 -9.58 -6.61
C THR A 57 -6.74 -8.96 -7.99
N ALA A 58 -7.10 -7.68 -8.14
CA ALA A 58 -6.58 -6.85 -9.23
C ALA A 58 -5.11 -6.52 -8.94
N TYR A 59 -4.23 -6.91 -9.85
CA TYR A 59 -2.78 -6.80 -9.72
C TYR A 59 -2.22 -5.95 -10.85
N PHE A 60 -1.34 -5.01 -10.53
CA PHE A 60 -0.64 -4.17 -11.49
C PHE A 60 0.87 -4.30 -11.30
N THR A 61 1.61 -4.38 -12.40
CA THR A 61 3.07 -4.29 -12.40
C THR A 61 3.56 -3.60 -13.67
N PHE A 62 4.74 -2.96 -13.63
CA PHE A 62 5.36 -2.41 -14.83
C PHE A 62 5.95 -3.54 -15.69
N GLU A 63 6.08 -3.32 -17.00
CA GLU A 63 6.78 -4.26 -17.89
C GLU A 63 8.28 -3.96 -17.99
N SER A 64 8.69 -2.73 -17.64
CA SER A 64 10.09 -2.27 -17.72
C SER A 64 10.96 -2.88 -16.62
N GLU A 65 12.22 -3.17 -16.95
CA GLU A 65 13.27 -3.51 -15.98
C GLU A 65 13.63 -2.32 -15.09
N VAL A 66 13.55 -1.10 -15.63
CA VAL A 66 13.68 0.13 -14.84
C VAL A 66 12.34 0.39 -14.16
N ARG A 67 12.31 0.22 -12.83
CA ARG A 67 11.12 0.28 -11.98
C ARG A 67 11.06 1.58 -11.16
N PRO A 68 9.87 2.02 -10.74
CA PRO A 68 9.71 3.12 -9.79
C PRO A 68 10.45 2.87 -8.47
N ILE A 69 10.84 3.94 -7.79
CA ILE A 69 11.61 3.89 -6.55
C ILE A 69 10.89 4.66 -5.44
N LEU A 70 10.79 4.03 -4.27
CA LEU A 70 10.33 4.62 -3.01
C LEU A 70 11.52 4.90 -2.09
N ARG A 71 11.55 6.09 -1.49
CA ARG A 71 12.58 6.53 -0.51
C ARG A 71 11.98 7.42 0.57
N GLY A 72 12.79 7.73 1.58
CA GLY A 72 12.42 8.67 2.65
C GLY A 72 11.58 8.04 3.75
N GLY A 73 10.95 8.87 4.58
CA GLY A 73 10.14 8.42 5.70
C GLY A 73 10.88 7.43 6.62
N PRO A 74 10.28 6.27 6.96
CA PRO A 74 10.90 5.30 7.86
C PRO A 74 11.95 4.40 7.20
N LEU A 75 12.20 4.56 5.89
CA LEU A 75 13.00 3.62 5.12
C LEU A 75 14.49 3.88 5.26
N LEU A 76 15.27 2.80 5.31
CA LEU A 76 16.73 2.83 5.26
C LEU A 76 17.17 2.39 3.86
N GLY A 77 17.38 3.36 2.98
CA GLY A 77 17.77 3.14 1.59
C GLY A 77 16.59 3.24 0.63
N GLU A 78 16.77 2.64 -0.55
CA GLU A 78 15.84 2.70 -1.66
C GLU A 78 15.06 1.39 -1.77
N TYR A 79 13.77 1.50 -2.08
CA TYR A 79 12.89 0.37 -2.27
C TYR A 79 12.32 0.41 -3.69
N ILE A 80 12.47 -0.69 -4.43
CA ILE A 80 12.08 -0.81 -5.83
C ILE A 80 10.66 -1.34 -5.89
N PHE A 81 9.80 -0.68 -6.66
CA PHE A 81 8.41 -1.10 -6.85
C PHE A 81 8.33 -2.43 -7.59
N GLU A 82 7.60 -3.37 -6.98
CA GLU A 82 7.31 -4.67 -7.56
C GLU A 82 5.92 -4.67 -8.18
N GLN A 83 4.91 -4.32 -7.38
CA GLN A 83 3.51 -4.45 -7.76
C GLN A 83 2.57 -3.61 -6.89
N MET A 84 1.38 -3.38 -7.44
CA MET A 84 0.23 -2.84 -6.73
C MET A 84 -0.90 -3.87 -6.74
N HIS A 85 -1.62 -4.03 -5.62
CA HIS A 85 -2.83 -4.84 -5.58
C HIS A 85 -3.88 -4.30 -4.60
N PHE A 86 -5.10 -4.81 -4.69
CA PHE A 86 -6.23 -4.34 -3.89
C PHE A 86 -6.80 -5.41 -2.97
N HIS A 87 -7.32 -4.96 -1.84
CA HIS A 87 -8.21 -5.71 -0.97
C HIS A 87 -9.55 -4.99 -0.91
N TRP A 88 -10.65 -5.74 -0.90
CA TRP A 88 -12.01 -5.22 -0.83
C TRP A 88 -12.97 -6.23 -0.19
N SER A 89 -14.18 -5.76 0.05
CA SER A 89 -15.33 -6.54 0.54
C SER A 89 -16.60 -6.05 -0.16
N VAL A 90 -17.73 -6.66 0.17
CA VAL A 90 -19.05 -6.36 -0.42
C VAL A 90 -19.64 -5.02 0.03
N ASP A 91 -19.09 -4.41 1.08
CA ASP A 91 -19.57 -3.16 1.69
C ASP A 91 -18.44 -2.13 1.83
N ASP A 92 -18.81 -0.89 2.18
CA ASP A 92 -17.91 0.27 2.19
C ASP A 92 -17.10 0.44 3.48
N PHE A 93 -17.17 -0.51 4.42
CA PHE A 93 -16.55 -0.39 5.75
C PHE A 93 -15.76 -1.62 6.19
N SER A 94 -15.75 -2.71 5.41
CA SER A 94 -15.02 -3.95 5.72
C SER A 94 -14.03 -4.39 4.64
N GLY A 95 -13.76 -3.54 3.66
CA GLY A 95 -12.90 -3.87 2.52
C GLY A 95 -11.42 -3.56 2.72
N CYS A 96 -11.04 -2.79 3.74
CA CYS A 96 -9.64 -2.62 4.12
C CYS A 96 -9.16 -3.72 5.07
N GLU A 97 -7.84 -3.92 5.09
CA GLU A 97 -7.17 -4.86 5.98
C GLU A 97 -6.79 -4.16 7.31
N HIS A 98 -6.23 -2.96 7.24
CA HIS A 98 -5.89 -2.12 8.39
C HIS A 98 -7.10 -1.30 8.86
N LEU A 99 -7.22 -1.08 10.17
CA LEU A 99 -8.22 -0.19 10.75
C LEU A 99 -7.55 0.99 11.43
N LEU A 100 -8.04 2.21 11.19
CA LEU A 100 -7.55 3.42 11.87
C LEU A 100 -8.62 3.92 12.83
N ASP A 101 -8.29 4.05 14.11
CA ASP A 101 -9.20 4.43 15.21
C ASP A 101 -10.51 3.63 15.23
N GLY A 102 -10.45 2.36 14.80
CA GLY A 102 -11.59 1.45 14.72
C GLY A 102 -12.46 1.62 13.47
N GLN A 103 -12.12 2.56 12.58
CA GLN A 103 -12.76 2.77 11.29
C GLN A 103 -12.20 1.81 10.25
N GLY A 104 -13.10 1.16 9.51
CA GLY A 104 -12.78 0.44 8.28
C GLY A 104 -13.23 1.21 7.04
N TYR A 105 -12.71 0.80 5.88
CA TYR A 105 -12.84 1.50 4.60
C TYR A 105 -13.28 0.52 3.51
N ALA A 106 -13.67 1.05 2.36
CA ALA A 106 -14.33 0.29 1.30
C ALA A 106 -13.37 -0.65 0.56
N ALA A 107 -12.08 -0.29 0.53
CA ALA A 107 -10.99 -1.10 0.03
C ALA A 107 -9.65 -0.61 0.62
N GLU A 108 -8.59 -1.38 0.43
CA GLU A 108 -7.22 -0.98 0.70
C GLU A 108 -6.31 -1.36 -0.48
N CYS A 109 -5.49 -0.42 -0.93
CA CYS A 109 -4.55 -0.63 -2.00
C CYS A 109 -3.14 -0.74 -1.43
N HIS A 110 -2.43 -1.81 -1.79
CA HIS A 110 -1.05 -2.07 -1.37
C HIS A 110 -0.08 -1.87 -2.51
N PHE A 111 0.91 -1.02 -2.28
CA PHE A 111 2.08 -0.87 -3.14
C PHE A 111 3.25 -1.60 -2.49
N VAL A 112 3.68 -2.70 -3.11
CA VAL A 112 4.74 -3.57 -2.60
C VAL A 112 6.06 -3.19 -3.26
N HIS A 113 7.07 -3.01 -2.42
CA HIS A 113 8.42 -2.68 -2.83
C HIS A 113 9.42 -3.59 -2.14
N TYR A 114 10.49 -3.97 -2.82
CA TYR A 114 11.61 -4.69 -2.22
C TYR A 114 12.82 -3.79 -2.03
N ASN A 115 13.60 -4.04 -0.98
CA ASN A 115 14.79 -3.25 -0.68
C ASN A 115 15.86 -3.49 -1.75
N SER A 116 16.33 -2.40 -2.38
CA SER A 116 17.36 -2.39 -3.44
C SER A 116 18.70 -3.02 -3.05
N LYS A 117 18.93 -3.26 -1.75
CA LYS A 117 20.04 -4.08 -1.24
C LYS A 117 20.02 -5.53 -1.75
N TYR A 118 18.83 -6.05 -2.06
CA TYR A 118 18.62 -7.41 -2.55
C TYR A 118 18.33 -7.40 -4.04
N GLU A 119 18.71 -8.47 -4.73
CA GLU A 119 18.60 -8.56 -6.20
C GLU A 119 17.16 -8.65 -6.72
N SER A 120 16.23 -9.13 -5.90
CA SER A 120 14.82 -9.29 -6.24
C SER A 120 13.93 -9.32 -5.00
N MET A 121 12.61 -9.27 -5.19
CA MET A 121 11.64 -9.46 -4.11
C MET A 121 11.83 -10.82 -3.41
N GLU A 122 12.06 -11.89 -4.18
CA GLU A 122 12.23 -13.25 -3.66
C GLU A 122 13.44 -13.34 -2.72
N ALA A 123 14.55 -12.71 -3.09
CA ALA A 123 15.73 -12.62 -2.23
C ALA A 123 15.45 -11.76 -0.99
N ALA A 124 14.67 -10.69 -1.13
CA ALA A 124 14.38 -9.75 -0.04
C ALA A 124 13.46 -10.33 1.05
N VAL A 125 12.47 -11.15 0.70
CA VAL A 125 11.47 -11.70 1.64
C VAL A 125 12.11 -12.45 2.83
N GLY A 126 13.31 -13.01 2.65
CA GLY A 126 14.06 -13.66 3.73
C GLY A 126 14.62 -12.74 4.81
N HIS A 127 14.45 -11.41 4.68
CA HIS A 127 15.09 -10.41 5.55
C HIS A 127 14.07 -9.48 6.24
N PRO A 128 14.31 -9.06 7.50
CA PRO A 128 13.39 -8.21 8.27
C PRO A 128 13.24 -6.78 7.73
N ASP A 129 14.14 -6.36 6.84
CA ASP A 129 14.11 -5.10 6.08
C ASP A 129 13.79 -5.32 4.59
N GLY A 130 13.35 -6.53 4.24
CA GLY A 130 13.17 -6.99 2.87
C GLY A 130 12.18 -6.16 2.08
N LEU A 131 11.02 -5.87 2.66
CA LEU A 131 9.93 -5.21 1.95
C LEU A 131 9.51 -3.90 2.61
N ALA A 132 9.01 -2.98 1.80
CA ALA A 132 8.22 -1.84 2.23
C ALA A 132 6.87 -1.89 1.53
N VAL A 133 5.78 -1.83 2.29
CA VAL A 133 4.43 -1.80 1.74
C VAL A 133 3.76 -0.50 2.15
N VAL A 134 3.32 0.25 1.14
CA VAL A 134 2.50 1.46 1.33
C VAL A 134 1.04 1.08 1.14
N GLY A 135 0.24 1.27 2.18
CA GLY A 135 -1.20 1.05 2.17
C GLY A 135 -1.97 2.35 2.02
N PHE A 136 -2.90 2.38 1.06
CA PHE A 136 -3.85 3.47 0.85
C PHE A 136 -5.26 2.97 1.11
N LEU A 137 -5.91 3.54 2.12
CA LEU A 137 -7.31 3.25 2.43
C LEU A 137 -8.21 3.96 1.41
N LEU A 138 -9.20 3.26 0.87
CA LEU A 138 -10.11 3.81 -0.13
C LEU A 138 -11.50 4.07 0.47
N GLU A 139 -11.95 5.33 0.37
CA GLU A 139 -13.28 5.75 0.79
C GLU A 139 -14.20 5.86 -0.43
N ALA A 140 -15.32 5.11 -0.42
CA ALA A 140 -16.33 5.22 -1.45
C ALA A 140 -17.14 6.51 -1.26
N VAL A 141 -17.24 7.31 -2.32
CA VAL A 141 -18.03 8.55 -2.35
C VAL A 141 -18.91 8.60 -3.60
N ASP A 142 -19.97 9.42 -3.58
CA ASP A 142 -20.90 9.53 -4.72
C ASP A 142 -20.29 10.19 -5.96
N ILE A 143 -19.19 10.93 -5.79
CA ILE A 143 -18.55 11.70 -6.87
C ILE A 143 -17.41 10.87 -7.46
N PRO A 144 -17.42 10.56 -8.78
CA PRO A 144 -16.30 9.90 -9.44
C PRO A 144 -15.00 10.68 -9.25
N ASN A 145 -13.88 9.97 -9.10
CA ASN A 145 -12.55 10.57 -9.08
C ASN A 145 -11.89 10.38 -10.45
N PRO A 146 -11.78 11.43 -11.30
CA PRO A 146 -11.27 11.28 -12.66
C PRO A 146 -9.83 10.76 -12.74
N ARG A 147 -9.04 10.90 -11.66
CA ARG A 147 -7.68 10.35 -11.64
C ARG A 147 -7.64 8.81 -11.59
N PHE A 148 -8.76 8.17 -11.27
CA PHE A 148 -8.91 6.72 -11.32
C PHE A 148 -9.39 6.21 -12.67
N ASP A 149 -9.84 7.06 -13.59
CA ASP A 149 -10.51 6.64 -14.83
C ASP A 149 -9.67 5.64 -15.63
N ARG A 150 -8.37 5.92 -15.80
CA ARG A 150 -7.42 5.04 -16.51
C ARG A 150 -7.23 3.68 -15.84
N LEU A 151 -7.32 3.60 -14.52
CA LEU A 151 -7.21 2.33 -13.80
C LEU A 151 -8.52 1.55 -13.93
N VAL A 152 -9.64 2.26 -13.77
CA VAL A 152 -11.00 1.70 -13.75
C VAL A 152 -11.41 1.20 -15.14
N GLU A 153 -11.05 1.91 -16.22
CA GLU A 153 -11.15 1.43 -17.60
C GLU A 153 -10.49 0.05 -17.75
N GLY A 154 -9.33 -0.15 -17.10
CA GLY A 154 -8.62 -1.42 -17.09
C GLY A 154 -9.38 -2.55 -16.39
N PHE A 155 -10.11 -2.27 -15.31
CA PHE A 155 -10.88 -3.28 -14.57
C PHE A 155 -11.95 -3.97 -15.42
N GLU A 156 -12.53 -3.27 -16.39
CA GLU A 156 -13.52 -3.84 -17.31
C GLU A 156 -12.96 -4.99 -18.14
N PHE A 157 -11.66 -4.96 -18.47
CA PHE A 157 -10.99 -5.97 -19.28
C PHE A 157 -10.48 -7.17 -18.47
N ILE A 158 -10.36 -7.02 -17.15
CA ILE A 158 -9.81 -8.05 -16.26
C ILE A 158 -10.86 -8.69 -15.35
N LYS A 159 -12.16 -8.59 -15.71
CA LYS A 159 -13.24 -9.14 -14.89
C LYS A 159 -13.02 -10.61 -14.49
N LYS A 160 -12.54 -11.45 -15.42
CA LYS A 160 -12.33 -12.88 -15.19
C LYS A 160 -10.91 -13.16 -14.71
N SER A 161 -10.75 -14.19 -13.89
CA SER A 161 -9.44 -14.73 -13.50
C SER A 161 -8.56 -15.00 -14.73
N GLU A 162 -7.26 -14.74 -14.59
CA GLU A 162 -6.21 -14.87 -15.62
C GLU A 162 -6.35 -13.92 -16.82
N HIS A 163 -7.33 -13.02 -16.83
CA HIS A 163 -7.37 -11.95 -17.82
C HIS A 163 -6.39 -10.83 -17.46
N SER A 164 -5.74 -10.28 -18.48
CA SER A 164 -4.83 -9.16 -18.37
C SER A 164 -5.05 -8.16 -19.49
N VAL A 165 -4.77 -6.89 -19.20
CA VAL A 165 -4.77 -5.80 -20.17
C VAL A 165 -3.49 -4.97 -20.00
N ARG A 166 -2.90 -4.57 -21.12
CA ARG A 166 -1.77 -3.64 -21.11
C ARG A 166 -2.29 -2.23 -20.87
N VAL A 167 -1.67 -1.54 -19.93
CA VAL A 167 -1.99 -0.17 -19.52
C VAL A 167 -0.72 0.69 -19.51
N THR A 168 -0.85 1.97 -19.24
CA THR A 168 0.30 2.89 -19.07
C THR A 168 0.44 3.30 -17.61
N SER A 169 1.55 3.97 -17.29
CA SER A 169 1.77 4.59 -15.97
C SER A 169 0.65 5.56 -15.57
N GLU A 170 -0.13 6.07 -16.52
CA GLU A 170 -1.28 6.94 -16.24
C GLU A 170 -2.33 6.26 -15.34
N SER A 171 -2.42 4.93 -15.31
CA SER A 171 -3.29 4.20 -14.38
C SER A 171 -2.91 4.42 -12.90
N LEU A 172 -1.73 4.99 -12.62
CA LEU A 172 -1.31 5.40 -11.29
C LEU A 172 -1.40 6.92 -11.05
N SER A 173 -2.00 7.70 -11.96
CA SER A 173 -2.09 9.17 -11.84
C SER A 173 -2.88 9.66 -10.62
N TRP A 174 -3.71 8.81 -10.01
CA TRP A 174 -4.37 9.11 -8.74
C TRP A 174 -3.36 9.31 -7.59
N MET A 175 -2.12 8.84 -7.75
CA MET A 175 -1.04 9.09 -6.80
C MET A 175 -0.54 10.55 -6.82
N ASP A 176 -0.78 11.28 -7.90
CA ASP A 176 -0.39 12.69 -8.03
C ASP A 176 -1.32 13.59 -7.19
N SER A 177 -1.09 13.57 -5.88
CA SER A 177 -1.87 14.28 -4.88
C SER A 177 -0.99 14.78 -3.74
N ASP A 178 -1.17 16.04 -3.37
CA ASP A 178 -0.49 16.68 -2.23
C ASP A 178 -0.68 15.88 -0.94
N ASP A 179 -1.85 15.25 -0.76
CA ASP A 179 -2.15 14.43 0.40
C ASP A 179 -1.27 13.17 0.48
N LEU A 180 -0.75 12.68 -0.64
CA LEU A 180 0.17 11.54 -0.64
C LEU A 180 1.63 11.99 -0.56
N GLN A 181 1.97 13.15 -1.13
CA GLN A 181 3.34 13.67 -1.07
C GLN A 181 3.69 14.21 0.33
N GLU A 182 2.75 14.84 1.01
CA GLU A 182 2.96 15.48 2.32
C GLU A 182 2.04 14.92 3.42
N GLY A 183 1.40 13.77 3.17
CA GLY A 183 0.45 13.16 4.09
C GLY A 183 1.09 12.58 5.34
N ASN A 184 0.36 12.67 6.45
CA ASN A 184 0.68 11.89 7.64
C ASN A 184 0.42 10.40 7.38
N TYR A 185 1.20 9.56 8.04
CA TYR A 185 1.04 8.13 7.96
C TYR A 185 1.45 7.47 9.27
N VAL A 186 1.04 6.22 9.45
CA VAL A 186 1.56 5.35 10.51
C VAL A 186 2.54 4.35 9.93
N THR A 187 3.53 3.97 10.72
CA THR A 187 4.52 2.97 10.32
C THR A 187 4.85 2.00 11.43
N TYR A 188 5.05 0.74 11.06
CA TYR A 188 5.42 -0.34 11.97
C TYR A 188 6.13 -1.47 11.22
N LYS A 189 6.83 -2.33 11.96
CA LYS A 189 7.42 -3.57 11.42
C LYS A 189 6.38 -4.68 11.47
N GLY A 190 5.99 -5.21 10.33
CA GLY A 190 4.91 -6.18 10.20
C GLY A 190 5.25 -7.36 9.29
N SER A 191 4.20 -7.98 8.74
CA SER A 191 4.30 -9.13 7.84
C SER A 191 3.59 -8.91 6.52
N LEU A 192 3.79 -9.83 5.57
CA LEU A 192 2.84 -10.04 4.48
C LEU A 192 1.45 -10.38 5.05
N THR A 193 0.38 -9.97 4.36
CA THR A 193 -1.01 -10.28 4.73
C THR A 193 -1.57 -11.48 3.97
N THR A 194 -0.77 -12.09 3.10
CA THR A 194 -1.03 -13.38 2.45
C THR A 194 0.05 -14.39 2.81
N PRO A 195 -0.22 -15.71 2.68
CA PRO A 195 0.78 -16.74 2.94
C PRO A 195 2.09 -16.49 2.17
N PRO A 196 3.27 -16.72 2.77
CA PRO A 196 3.49 -17.38 4.07
C PRO A 196 3.49 -16.44 5.29
N TYR A 197 2.95 -15.23 5.18
CA TYR A 197 2.85 -14.25 6.26
C TYR A 197 4.20 -13.86 6.89
N THR A 198 5.26 -13.80 6.06
CA THR A 198 6.62 -13.52 6.51
C THR A 198 6.74 -12.13 7.13
N GLU A 199 7.35 -12.04 8.30
CA GLU A 199 7.64 -10.83 9.07
C GLU A 199 8.84 -10.05 8.50
N CYS A 200 8.68 -9.54 7.28
CA CYS A 200 9.73 -8.87 6.49
C CYS A 200 9.35 -7.45 6.03
N VAL A 201 8.21 -6.92 6.51
CA VAL A 201 7.60 -5.71 5.95
C VAL A 201 7.78 -4.51 6.87
N THR A 202 8.27 -3.40 6.33
CA THR A 202 8.02 -2.06 6.90
C THR A 202 6.70 -1.54 6.33
N TRP A 203 5.66 -1.48 7.14
CA TRP A 203 4.37 -0.95 6.74
C TRP A 203 4.33 0.57 6.84
N ILE A 204 3.64 1.19 5.90
CA ILE A 204 3.38 2.64 5.84
C ILE A 204 1.92 2.80 5.43
N ILE A 205 1.04 3.21 6.34
CA ILE A 205 -0.39 3.40 6.05
C ILE A 205 -0.71 4.89 6.11
N TYR A 206 -1.14 5.47 4.99
CA TYR A 206 -1.56 6.87 4.96
C TYR A 206 -2.80 7.08 5.83
N GLU A 207 -2.80 8.15 6.63
CA GLU A 207 -3.92 8.48 7.52
C GLU A 207 -5.16 8.92 6.72
N LYS A 208 -4.96 9.75 5.69
CA LYS A 208 -6.05 10.28 4.88
C LYS A 208 -6.45 9.24 3.82
N PRO A 209 -7.73 8.81 3.78
CA PRO A 209 -8.18 7.91 2.74
C PRO A 209 -8.19 8.60 1.37
N VAL A 210 -7.99 7.80 0.32
CA VAL A 210 -8.17 8.23 -1.07
C VAL A 210 -9.63 8.02 -1.44
N GLN A 211 -10.28 9.08 -1.89
CA GLN A 211 -11.69 9.03 -2.30
C GLN A 211 -11.82 8.48 -3.73
N ILE A 212 -12.73 7.53 -3.91
CA ILE A 212 -13.05 6.89 -5.20
C ILE A 212 -14.56 6.82 -5.36
N GLY A 213 -15.06 7.00 -6.59
CA GLY A 213 -16.49 6.93 -6.87
C GLY A 213 -17.06 5.54 -6.55
N THR A 214 -18.26 5.47 -5.98
CA THR A 214 -18.94 4.19 -5.68
C THR A 214 -19.07 3.30 -6.91
N GLU A 215 -19.37 3.87 -8.09
CA GLU A 215 -19.43 3.13 -9.35
C GLU A 215 -18.05 2.62 -9.80
N GLN A 216 -17.01 3.44 -9.65
CA GLN A 216 -15.62 3.07 -9.97
C GLN A 216 -15.14 1.91 -9.09
N LEU A 217 -15.39 1.98 -7.77
CA LEU A 217 -15.10 0.89 -6.84
C LEU A 217 -15.95 -0.36 -7.14
N GLY A 218 -17.19 -0.17 -7.61
CA GLY A 218 -18.07 -1.26 -8.02
C GLY A 218 -17.50 -2.15 -9.11
N LEU A 219 -16.61 -1.64 -9.97
CA LEU A 219 -15.92 -2.45 -10.98
C LEU A 219 -14.89 -3.41 -10.36
N LEU A 220 -14.21 -2.99 -9.29
CA LEU A 220 -13.34 -3.88 -8.50
C LEU A 220 -14.14 -5.02 -7.83
N ARG A 221 -15.33 -4.72 -7.30
CA ARG A 221 -16.23 -5.70 -6.69
C ARG A 221 -16.86 -6.69 -7.68
N GLN A 222 -16.76 -6.43 -8.98
CA GLN A 222 -17.27 -7.31 -10.04
C GLN A 222 -16.24 -8.36 -10.49
N LEU A 223 -15.01 -8.31 -9.99
CA LEU A 223 -13.97 -9.27 -10.36
C LEU A 223 -14.33 -10.68 -9.88
N GLU A 224 -14.05 -11.64 -10.74
CA GLU A 224 -14.29 -13.07 -10.52
C GLU A 224 -12.95 -13.79 -10.33
N GLY A 225 -12.88 -14.69 -9.36
CA GLY A 225 -11.79 -15.61 -9.14
C GLY A 225 -11.92 -16.86 -10.03
N PRO A 226 -11.26 -17.97 -9.65
CA PRO A 226 -11.35 -19.24 -10.36
C PRO A 226 -12.80 -19.70 -10.53
N ASP A 227 -13.08 -20.39 -11.63
CA ASP A 227 -14.42 -20.92 -11.98
C ASP A 227 -15.53 -19.86 -12.05
N SER A 228 -15.17 -18.60 -12.34
CA SER A 228 -16.10 -17.45 -12.39
C SER A 228 -16.82 -17.18 -11.06
N ILE A 229 -16.23 -17.59 -9.94
CA ILE A 229 -16.76 -17.30 -8.61
C ILE A 229 -16.43 -15.84 -8.24
N PRO A 230 -17.40 -15.01 -7.85
CA PRO A 230 -17.12 -13.62 -7.45
C PRO A 230 -16.11 -13.54 -6.30
N ILE A 231 -15.17 -12.60 -6.39
CA ILE A 231 -14.28 -12.26 -5.28
C ILE A 231 -15.04 -11.32 -4.35
N GLU A 232 -15.91 -11.89 -3.51
CA GLU A 232 -16.74 -11.11 -2.58
C GLU A 232 -15.90 -10.43 -1.49
N ARG A 233 -14.82 -11.09 -1.07
CA ARG A 233 -13.92 -10.61 -0.02
C ARG A 233 -12.54 -11.26 -0.16
N ASN A 234 -11.50 -10.43 -0.10
CA ASN A 234 -10.10 -10.87 -0.10
C ASN A 234 -9.26 -10.16 0.97
N VAL A 235 -9.86 -9.87 2.13
CA VAL A 235 -9.19 -9.27 3.29
C VAL A 235 -8.78 -10.33 4.33
N ARG A 236 -7.62 -10.14 4.96
CA ARG A 236 -7.18 -10.85 6.16
C ARG A 236 -7.71 -10.12 7.41
N PRO A 237 -8.24 -10.83 8.42
CA PRO A 237 -8.61 -10.22 9.70
C PRO A 237 -7.43 -9.55 10.41
N THR A 238 -7.70 -8.55 11.25
CA THR A 238 -6.65 -7.91 12.06
C THR A 238 -6.02 -8.88 13.06
N GLN A 239 -4.71 -8.71 13.24
CA GLN A 239 -3.89 -9.54 14.11
C GLN A 239 -3.69 -8.85 15.46
N ARG A 240 -3.50 -9.64 16.52
CA ARG A 240 -3.23 -9.11 17.87
C ARG A 240 -1.74 -9.08 18.12
N HIS A 241 -1.26 -8.01 18.75
CA HIS A 241 0.15 -7.89 19.08
C HIS A 241 0.46 -8.16 20.54
N PRO A 242 1.64 -8.74 20.81
CA PRO A 242 2.17 -8.80 22.17
C PRO A 242 2.58 -7.40 22.66
N PRO A 243 2.71 -7.21 23.98
CA PRO A 243 3.30 -6.00 24.55
C PRO A 243 4.67 -5.70 23.94
N GLY A 244 4.93 -4.42 23.64
CA GLY A 244 6.20 -3.95 23.07
C GLY A 244 6.24 -3.86 21.54
N HIS A 245 5.20 -4.34 20.83
CA HIS A 245 5.01 -3.93 19.44
C HIS A 245 4.67 -2.43 19.41
N SER A 246 5.40 -1.67 18.60
CA SER A 246 5.25 -0.21 18.53
C SER A 246 4.83 0.19 17.13
N VAL A 247 3.78 1.00 17.08
CA VAL A 247 3.32 1.69 15.87
C VAL A 247 3.63 3.17 16.07
N ILE A 248 4.28 3.79 15.10
CA ILE A 248 4.68 5.19 15.15
C ILE A 248 3.76 5.98 14.24
N TYR A 249 3.22 7.09 14.75
CA TYR A 249 2.49 8.05 13.93
C TYR A 249 3.45 9.13 13.45
N VAL A 250 3.62 9.24 12.13
CA VAL A 250 4.51 10.20 11.50
C VAL A 250 3.70 11.38 11.01
N LYS A 251 3.90 12.51 11.67
CA LYS A 251 3.27 13.79 11.32
C LYS A 251 4.20 14.55 10.39
N GLN A 252 3.82 14.68 9.13
CA GLN A 252 4.58 15.46 8.16
C GLN A 252 4.47 16.95 8.50
N VAL A 253 5.60 17.63 8.50
CA VAL A 253 5.66 19.08 8.73
C VAL A 253 5.73 19.73 7.36
N LYS A 254 4.63 20.35 6.94
CA LYS A 254 4.62 21.14 5.70
C LYS A 254 5.75 22.16 5.75
N SER A 255 6.62 22.14 4.75
CA SER A 255 7.65 23.17 4.63
C SER A 255 6.94 24.53 4.59
N LYS A 256 7.30 25.43 5.50
CA LYS A 256 6.89 26.82 5.37
C LYS A 256 7.67 27.38 4.18
N LEU A 257 6.98 27.59 3.06
CA LEU A 257 7.46 28.43 1.97
C LEU A 257 7.86 29.83 2.50
#